data_AF-A0A954D5H2-F1
#
_entry.id   AF-A0A954D5H2-F1
#
_cell.length_a   1.000
_cell.length_b   1.000
_cell.length_c   1.000
_cell.angle_alpha   90.00
_cell.angle_beta   90.00
_cell.angle_gamma   90.00
#
_symmetry.space_group_name_H-M   'P 1'
#
loop_
_entity.id
_entity.type
_entity.pdbx_description
1 polymer ?
#
loop_
_entity_poly.entity_id
_entity_poly.type
_entity_poly.pdbx_seq_one_letter_code
_entity_poly.pdbx_strand_id
1 'polypeptide(L)'
;RRLTGYHGIEIRTRFAKGILHWDTALSAGRPVWGFAGDDCHDPTGIEVGAGTVLVNASERTPAALLDALRRGRFVNSWARYTSGSNRIEELSIQDGVIHIRLMRVADMLRFIGQDGVIVQWHSRVGEASYTVRPQDTYVRIELNTRGTFMYTNPMFRHSKGTDVMAAHLAPPPAERWTLFLRMFGILGAVGSLTIGLGGRSRWRRLGRDRSKRGALQPEERDPTGAVRNTT
;
A
#
# COMPACT_ATOMS: atom_id res chain seq x y z
N ARG A 1 -10.82 12.16 7.96
CA ARG A 1 -10.67 11.24 6.80
C ARG A 1 -10.55 9.82 7.34
N ARG A 2 -11.33 8.86 6.84
CA ARG A 2 -11.23 7.44 7.24
C ARG A 2 -10.23 6.75 6.31
N LEU A 3 -9.35 5.89 6.84
CA LEU A 3 -8.57 4.95 6.03
C LEU A 3 -9.56 3.94 5.44
N THR A 4 -9.79 3.99 4.12
CA THR A 4 -10.69 3.10 3.36
C THR A 4 -10.12 2.87 1.96
N GLY A 5 -10.56 1.81 1.26
CA GLY A 5 -10.15 1.56 -0.13
C GLY A 5 -8.83 0.79 -0.32
N TYR A 6 -8.35 0.10 0.72
CA TYR A 6 -7.21 -0.82 0.63
C TYR A 6 -7.69 -2.26 0.82
N HIS A 7 -7.05 -3.19 0.11
CA HIS A 7 -7.37 -4.63 0.21
C HIS A 7 -6.65 -5.31 1.37
N GLY A 8 -5.54 -4.73 1.83
CA GLY A 8 -4.61 -5.37 2.74
C GLY A 8 -3.90 -4.41 3.67
N ILE A 9 -3.51 -4.92 4.84
CA ILE A 9 -2.61 -4.28 5.79
C ILE A 9 -1.44 -5.23 6.08
N GLU A 10 -0.25 -4.69 6.24
CA GLU A 10 0.89 -5.49 6.70
C GLU A 10 0.76 -5.81 8.19
N ILE A 11 0.78 -7.10 8.53
CA ILE A 11 0.57 -7.60 9.90
C ILE A 11 1.85 -8.11 10.54
N ARG A 12 2.83 -8.52 9.75
CA ARG A 12 4.10 -9.08 10.23
C ARG A 12 5.22 -8.85 9.24
N THR A 13 6.33 -8.33 9.77
CA THR A 13 7.65 -8.38 9.14
C THR A 13 8.68 -8.78 10.18
N ARG A 14 9.97 -8.69 9.83
CA ARG A 14 11.06 -8.76 10.81
C ARG A 14 10.93 -7.68 11.89
N PHE A 15 10.53 -6.46 11.52
CA PHE A 15 10.54 -5.29 12.39
C PHE A 15 9.16 -4.95 12.95
N ALA A 16 8.09 -5.24 12.21
CA ALA A 16 6.74 -4.85 12.54
C ALA A 16 5.87 -6.00 13.07
N LYS A 17 5.07 -5.71 14.09
CA LYS A 17 4.03 -6.60 14.64
C LYS A 17 2.67 -5.90 14.61
N GLY A 18 2.03 -5.91 13.44
CA GLY A 18 0.75 -5.27 13.16
C GLY A 18 -0.50 -6.06 13.55
N ILE A 19 -0.37 -7.28 14.09
CA ILE A 19 -1.51 -8.18 14.40
C ILE A 19 -2.57 -7.50 15.28
N LEU A 20 -2.16 -6.81 16.36
CA LEU A 20 -3.12 -6.14 17.25
C LEU A 20 -3.88 -5.00 16.54
N HIS A 21 -3.20 -4.25 15.66
CA HIS A 21 -3.83 -3.22 14.86
C HIS A 21 -4.78 -3.80 13.81
N TRP A 22 -4.42 -4.98 13.27
CA TRP A 22 -5.29 -5.72 12.38
C TRP A 22 -6.56 -6.15 13.11
N ASP A 23 -6.45 -6.78 14.28
CA ASP A 23 -7.61 -7.17 15.09
C ASP A 23 -8.46 -5.95 15.47
N THR A 24 -7.84 -4.81 15.80
CA THR A 24 -8.57 -3.56 16.09
C THR A 24 -9.36 -3.07 14.87
N ALA A 25 -8.77 -3.12 13.67
CA ALA A 25 -9.45 -2.74 12.45
C ALA A 25 -10.65 -3.67 12.17
N LEU A 26 -10.44 -4.99 12.23
CA LEU A 26 -11.49 -5.99 12.03
C LEU A 26 -12.63 -5.80 13.03
N SER A 27 -12.28 -5.57 14.29
CA SER A 27 -13.21 -5.36 15.41
C SER A 27 -14.01 -4.07 15.28
N ALA A 28 -13.45 -3.04 14.67
CA ALA A 28 -14.14 -1.81 14.30
C ALA A 28 -15.05 -1.95 13.06
N GLY A 29 -15.28 -3.18 12.59
CA GLY A 29 -16.05 -3.46 11.39
C GLY A 29 -15.35 -3.01 10.11
N ARG A 30 -14.01 -2.93 10.11
CA ARG A 30 -13.20 -2.62 8.92
C ARG A 30 -12.59 -3.91 8.39
N PRO A 31 -13.26 -4.57 7.44
CA PRO A 31 -12.76 -5.81 6.91
C PRO A 31 -11.55 -5.49 6.02
N VAL A 32 -10.43 -6.18 6.24
CA VAL A 32 -9.18 -6.04 5.49
C VAL A 32 -8.37 -7.33 5.59
N TRP A 33 -7.68 -7.71 4.51
CA TRP A 33 -6.75 -8.84 4.52
C TRP A 33 -5.43 -8.52 5.23
N GLY A 34 -4.85 -9.52 5.87
CA GLY A 34 -3.53 -9.38 6.47
C GLY A 34 -2.46 -9.81 5.48
N PHE A 35 -1.30 -9.16 5.47
CA PHE A 35 -0.13 -9.54 4.69
C PHE A 35 1.10 -9.67 5.58
N ALA A 36 1.85 -10.76 5.44
CA ALA A 36 3.17 -10.89 6.04
C ALA A 36 4.24 -10.90 4.95
N GLY A 37 5.27 -10.09 5.14
CA GLY A 37 6.43 -9.99 4.25
C GLY A 37 7.73 -10.18 5.04
N ASP A 38 8.82 -10.46 4.33
CA ASP A 38 10.15 -10.42 4.93
C ASP A 38 10.68 -8.98 5.05
N ASP A 39 10.24 -8.08 4.16
CA ASP A 39 10.80 -6.72 4.00
C ASP A 39 12.31 -6.79 3.73
N CYS A 40 12.68 -7.75 2.87
CA CYS A 40 14.06 -8.10 2.61
C CYS A 40 14.80 -6.99 1.85
N HIS A 41 15.91 -6.51 2.43
CA HIS A 41 16.80 -5.52 1.81
C HIS A 41 18.06 -6.15 1.19
N ASP A 42 18.37 -7.41 1.53
CA ASP A 42 19.48 -8.19 0.99
C ASP A 42 18.98 -9.55 0.47
N PRO A 43 18.87 -9.73 -0.86
CA PRO A 43 18.34 -10.97 -1.46
C PRO A 43 19.25 -12.20 -1.26
N THR A 44 20.41 -12.05 -0.64
CA THR A 44 21.30 -13.15 -0.24
C THR A 44 21.30 -13.41 1.26
N GLY A 45 20.65 -12.54 2.03
CA GLY A 45 20.60 -12.60 3.47
C GLY A 45 19.63 -13.66 4.01
N ILE A 46 19.77 -13.96 5.30
CA ILE A 46 18.90 -14.90 6.02
C ILE A 46 17.43 -14.43 6.14
N GLU A 47 17.14 -13.20 5.73
CA GLU A 47 15.82 -12.58 5.81
C GLU A 47 14.90 -13.03 4.69
N VAL A 48 15.47 -13.45 3.55
CA VAL A 48 14.71 -13.91 2.38
C VAL A 48 13.82 -15.08 2.77
N GLY A 49 12.52 -14.94 2.52
CA GLY A 49 11.55 -15.99 2.78
C GLY A 49 11.21 -16.18 4.26
N ALA A 50 11.63 -15.27 5.13
CA ALA A 50 11.17 -15.22 6.52
C ALA A 50 9.66 -14.96 6.60
N GLY A 51 9.12 -14.14 5.70
CA GLY A 51 7.68 -13.94 5.50
C GLY A 51 7.26 -14.39 4.10
N THR A 52 6.21 -15.20 3.99
CA THR A 52 5.68 -15.62 2.67
C THR A 52 4.16 -15.59 2.64
N VAL A 53 3.63 -15.30 1.44
CA VAL A 53 2.19 -15.38 1.13
C VAL A 53 1.94 -16.65 0.34
N LEU A 54 1.26 -17.61 0.94
CA LEU A 54 0.88 -18.89 0.33
C LEU A 54 -0.49 -18.73 -0.34
N VAL A 55 -0.51 -18.59 -1.66
CA VAL A 55 -1.73 -18.30 -2.43
C VAL A 55 -2.37 -19.56 -2.98
N ASN A 56 -3.68 -19.70 -2.77
CA ASN A 56 -4.51 -20.73 -3.40
C ASN A 56 -5.15 -20.17 -4.69
N ALA A 57 -4.39 -20.21 -5.77
CA ALA A 57 -4.82 -19.82 -7.11
C ALA A 57 -5.05 -21.05 -8.00
N SER A 58 -5.97 -20.95 -8.95
CA SER A 58 -6.23 -22.01 -9.94
C SER A 58 -5.02 -22.25 -10.86
N GLU A 59 -4.25 -21.19 -11.12
CA GLU A 59 -3.13 -21.19 -12.05
C GLU A 59 -1.99 -20.27 -11.55
N ARG A 60 -0.76 -20.53 -12.02
CA ARG A 60 0.40 -19.65 -11.80
C ARG A 60 0.44 -18.51 -12.83
N THR A 61 -0.63 -17.73 -12.92
CA THR A 61 -0.68 -16.54 -13.76
C THR A 61 -0.90 -15.28 -12.91
N PRO A 62 -0.42 -14.10 -13.33
CA PRO A 62 -0.66 -12.86 -12.59
C PRO A 62 -2.15 -12.59 -12.34
N ALA A 63 -3.02 -12.89 -13.31
CA ALA A 63 -4.45 -12.69 -13.19
C ALA A 63 -5.08 -13.61 -12.12
N ALA A 64 -4.77 -14.91 -12.15
CA ALA A 64 -5.28 -15.86 -11.16
C ALA A 64 -4.74 -15.58 -9.74
N LEU A 65 -3.47 -15.17 -9.63
CA LEU A 65 -2.89 -14.73 -8.36
C LEU A 65 -3.61 -13.49 -7.81
N LEU A 66 -3.83 -12.46 -8.63
CA LEU A 66 -4.53 -11.25 -8.21
C LEU A 66 -5.98 -11.51 -7.81
N ASP A 67 -6.70 -12.37 -8.53
CA ASP A 67 -8.06 -12.78 -8.15
C ASP A 67 -8.07 -13.50 -6.79
N ALA A 68 -7.16 -14.48 -6.59
CA ALA A 68 -7.04 -15.18 -5.32
C ALA A 68 -6.72 -14.24 -4.15
N LEU A 69 -5.78 -13.31 -4.35
CA LEU A 69 -5.44 -12.29 -3.35
C LEU A 69 -6.61 -11.37 -3.02
N ARG A 70 -7.35 -10.89 -4.03
CA ARG A 70 -8.55 -10.05 -3.81
C ARG A 70 -9.62 -10.78 -3.02
N ARG A 71 -9.79 -12.08 -3.27
CA ARG A 71 -10.76 -12.95 -2.58
C ARG A 71 -10.27 -13.48 -1.24
N GLY A 72 -9.09 -13.09 -0.77
CA GLY A 72 -8.54 -13.57 0.49
C GLY A 72 -8.14 -15.06 0.49
N ARG A 73 -7.99 -15.69 -0.68
CA ARG A 73 -7.62 -17.10 -0.85
C ARG A 73 -6.11 -17.32 -0.70
N PHE A 74 -5.60 -16.94 0.46
CA PHE A 74 -4.19 -17.07 0.79
C PHE A 74 -3.99 -17.12 2.30
N VAL A 75 -2.80 -17.58 2.69
CA VAL A 75 -2.37 -17.69 4.09
C VAL A 75 -0.99 -17.07 4.20
N ASN A 76 -0.81 -16.25 5.23
CA ASN A 76 0.50 -15.68 5.50
C ASN A 76 1.29 -16.64 6.37
N SER A 77 2.60 -16.74 6.15
CA SER A 77 3.49 -17.43 7.06
C SER A 77 4.68 -16.56 7.42
N TRP A 78 5.15 -16.71 8.66
CA TRP A 78 6.30 -15.97 9.16
C TRP A 78 7.13 -16.84 10.10
N ALA A 79 8.43 -16.88 9.88
CA ALA A 79 9.41 -17.54 10.74
C ALA A 79 10.67 -16.67 10.83
N ARG A 80 11.37 -16.72 11.97
CA ARG A 80 12.63 -15.98 12.15
C ARG A 80 13.74 -16.50 11.20
N TYR A 81 13.66 -17.77 10.85
CA TYR A 81 14.56 -18.45 9.94
C TYR A 81 13.73 -19.31 8.98
N THR A 82 14.26 -19.61 7.80
CA THR A 82 13.61 -20.45 6.79
C THR A 82 13.52 -21.91 7.26
N SER A 83 12.50 -22.20 8.08
CA SER A 83 12.23 -23.56 8.60
C SER A 83 11.13 -24.31 7.83
N GLY A 84 10.54 -23.67 6.82
CA GLY A 84 9.45 -24.21 6.01
C GLY A 84 8.10 -24.15 6.73
N SER A 85 7.10 -23.61 6.05
CA SER A 85 5.75 -23.45 6.58
C SER A 85 4.99 -24.78 6.60
N ASN A 86 4.06 -24.92 7.56
CA ASN A 86 3.05 -25.97 7.47
C ASN A 86 2.17 -25.72 6.23
N ARG A 87 1.39 -26.72 5.83
CA ARG A 87 0.43 -26.58 4.73
C ARG A 87 -0.96 -26.82 5.28
N ILE A 88 -1.85 -25.88 4.98
CA ILE A 88 -3.29 -26.08 5.18
C ILE A 88 -3.77 -26.88 3.97
N GLU A 89 -4.23 -28.10 4.23
CA GLU A 89 -4.78 -28.99 3.18
C GLU A 89 -6.25 -28.69 2.95
N GLU A 90 -6.96 -28.28 4.00
CA GLU A 90 -8.34 -27.87 3.94
C GLU A 90 -8.61 -26.70 4.89
N LEU A 91 -9.35 -25.71 4.39
CA LEU A 91 -10.00 -24.69 5.19
C LEU A 91 -11.38 -24.45 4.57
N SER A 92 -12.41 -24.91 5.26
CA SER A 92 -13.79 -24.87 4.76
C SER A 92 -14.75 -24.38 5.84
N ILE A 93 -15.91 -23.89 5.41
CA ILE A 93 -17.00 -23.50 6.31
C ILE A 93 -18.25 -24.24 5.85
N GLN A 94 -18.83 -25.04 6.73
CA GLN A 94 -20.02 -25.84 6.47
C GLN A 94 -20.97 -25.69 7.66
N ASP A 95 -22.22 -25.30 7.41
CA ASP A 95 -23.26 -25.14 8.43
C ASP A 95 -22.85 -24.30 9.66
N GLY A 96 -22.07 -23.23 9.42
CA GLY A 96 -21.57 -22.34 10.48
C GLY A 96 -20.42 -22.92 11.30
N VAL A 97 -19.81 -24.02 10.85
CA VAL A 97 -18.62 -24.63 11.43
C VAL A 97 -17.43 -24.40 10.51
N ILE A 98 -16.36 -23.83 11.05
CA ILE A 98 -15.06 -23.70 10.37
C ILE A 98 -14.31 -25.00 10.60
N HIS A 99 -13.81 -25.62 9.52
CA HIS A 99 -12.98 -26.82 9.55
C HIS A 99 -11.60 -26.48 9.00
N ILE A 100 -10.55 -26.96 9.68
CA ILE A 100 -9.17 -26.83 9.22
C ILE A 100 -8.42 -28.15 9.38
N ARG A 101 -7.74 -28.56 8.31
CA ARG A 101 -6.88 -29.75 8.29
C ARG A 101 -5.49 -29.40 7.80
N LEU A 102 -4.48 -29.88 8.52
CA LEU A 102 -3.08 -29.55 8.31
C LEU A 102 -2.31 -30.76 7.81
N MET A 103 -1.33 -30.52 6.94
CA MET A 103 -0.41 -31.55 6.47
C MET A 103 0.46 -32.11 7.61
N ARG A 104 0.80 -31.27 8.59
CA ARG A 104 1.58 -31.66 9.77
C ARG A 104 0.87 -31.21 11.04
N VAL A 105 1.07 -31.95 12.13
CA VAL A 105 0.62 -31.57 13.46
C VAL A 105 1.24 -30.21 13.82
N ALA A 106 0.39 -29.22 14.11
CA ALA A 106 0.78 -27.93 14.63
C ALA A 106 1.02 -28.01 16.15
N ASP A 107 2.04 -27.33 16.63
CA ASP A 107 2.32 -27.22 18.07
C ASP A 107 1.19 -26.46 18.78
N MET A 108 0.64 -25.46 18.09
CA MET A 108 -0.46 -24.63 18.55
C MET A 108 -1.38 -24.23 17.39
N LEU A 109 -2.69 -24.21 17.64
CA LEU A 109 -3.70 -23.63 16.74
C LEU A 109 -4.72 -22.84 17.57
N ARG A 110 -5.05 -21.62 17.14
CA ARG A 110 -6.02 -20.73 17.80
C ARG A 110 -7.05 -20.23 16.81
N PHE A 111 -8.31 -20.28 17.22
CA PHE A 111 -9.38 -19.47 16.63
C PHE A 111 -9.46 -18.16 17.39
N ILE A 112 -9.45 -17.05 16.66
CA ILE A 112 -9.36 -15.69 17.21
C ILE A 112 -10.52 -14.88 16.63
N GLY A 113 -11.29 -14.22 17.50
CA GLY A 113 -12.44 -13.42 17.14
C GLY A 113 -12.26 -11.95 17.52
N GLN A 114 -13.39 -11.30 17.82
CA GLN A 114 -13.50 -9.89 18.19
C GLN A 114 -12.44 -9.46 19.22
N ASP A 115 -11.86 -8.29 19.00
CA ASP A 115 -10.79 -7.66 19.78
C ASP A 115 -9.52 -8.50 19.93
N GLY A 116 -9.31 -9.45 19.00
CA GLY A 116 -8.18 -10.38 19.05
C GLY A 116 -8.30 -11.45 20.15
N VAL A 117 -9.51 -11.65 20.69
CA VAL A 117 -9.76 -12.64 21.75
C VAL A 117 -9.64 -14.05 21.18
N ILE A 118 -8.88 -14.91 21.87
CA ILE A 118 -8.79 -16.34 21.57
C ILE A 118 -10.10 -16.99 22.03
N VAL A 119 -10.90 -17.46 21.07
CA VAL A 119 -12.20 -18.09 21.34
C VAL A 119 -12.12 -19.62 21.47
N GLN A 120 -11.07 -20.22 20.89
CA GLN A 120 -10.75 -21.64 21.04
C GLN A 120 -9.25 -21.88 20.76
N TRP A 121 -8.64 -22.80 21.49
CA TRP A 121 -7.21 -23.14 21.38
C TRP A 121 -6.98 -24.65 21.45
N HIS A 122 -6.02 -25.12 20.66
CA HIS A 122 -5.54 -26.49 20.65
C HIS A 122 -4.01 -26.54 20.71
N SER A 123 -3.49 -27.59 21.35
CA SER A 123 -2.07 -27.96 21.34
C SER A 123 -1.87 -29.27 20.60
N ARG A 124 -0.77 -29.40 19.84
CA ARG A 124 -0.41 -30.65 19.14
C ARG A 124 -1.55 -31.24 18.30
N VAL A 125 -2.03 -30.47 17.32
CA VAL A 125 -3.24 -30.80 16.56
C VAL A 125 -2.98 -30.84 15.04
N GLY A 126 -3.55 -31.82 14.34
CA GLY A 126 -3.54 -31.90 12.87
C GLY A 126 -4.85 -31.46 12.21
N GLU A 127 -5.95 -31.45 12.95
CA GLU A 127 -7.28 -31.07 12.48
C GLU A 127 -8.07 -30.42 13.63
N ALA A 128 -8.78 -29.33 13.34
CA ALA A 128 -9.61 -28.65 14.33
C ALA A 128 -10.87 -28.08 13.67
N SER A 129 -11.89 -27.85 14.51
CA SER A 129 -13.11 -27.18 14.09
C SER A 129 -13.60 -26.17 15.13
N TYR A 130 -14.35 -25.18 14.66
CA TYR A 130 -14.94 -24.14 15.51
C TYR A 130 -16.35 -23.80 15.01
N THR A 131 -17.34 -23.95 15.89
CA THR A 131 -18.72 -23.51 15.62
C THR A 131 -18.82 -22.00 15.83
N VAL A 132 -19.10 -21.27 14.75
CA VAL A 132 -19.18 -19.80 14.76
C VAL A 132 -20.40 -19.35 15.56
N ARG A 133 -20.16 -18.57 16.62
CA ARG A 133 -21.19 -18.10 17.54
C ARG A 133 -21.92 -16.88 16.97
N PRO A 134 -23.17 -16.60 17.39
CA PRO A 134 -23.94 -15.45 16.89
C PRO A 134 -23.21 -14.10 17.01
N GLN A 135 -22.43 -13.91 18.08
CA GLN A 135 -21.64 -12.70 18.34
C GLN A 135 -20.33 -12.60 17.56
N ASP A 136 -19.88 -13.68 16.92
CA ASP A 136 -18.63 -13.66 16.14
C ASP A 136 -18.87 -12.88 14.84
N THR A 137 -18.29 -11.68 14.75
CA THR A 137 -18.30 -10.82 13.56
C THR A 137 -17.27 -11.28 12.53
N TYR A 138 -16.14 -11.78 13.02
CA TYR A 138 -15.11 -12.46 12.25
C TYR A 138 -14.48 -13.57 13.10
N VAL A 139 -13.90 -14.55 12.43
CA VAL A 139 -12.97 -15.51 13.02
C VAL A 139 -11.75 -15.61 12.13
N ARG A 140 -10.55 -15.59 12.68
CA ARG A 140 -9.30 -15.94 11.97
C ARG A 140 -8.58 -17.05 12.70
N ILE A 141 -7.71 -17.76 11.99
CA ILE A 141 -6.91 -18.84 12.55
C ILE A 141 -5.46 -18.43 12.56
N GLU A 142 -4.81 -18.66 13.70
CA GLU A 142 -3.37 -18.56 13.86
C GLU A 142 -2.84 -19.93 14.29
N LEU A 143 -1.77 -20.39 13.66
CA LEU A 143 -1.11 -21.63 14.06
C LEU A 143 0.39 -21.46 14.12
N ASN A 144 1.04 -22.29 14.93
CA ASN A 144 2.49 -22.39 15.00
C ASN A 144 2.93 -23.84 14.76
N THR A 145 3.99 -24.02 13.98
CA THR A 145 4.64 -25.31 13.77
C THR A 145 6.14 -25.08 13.73
N ARG A 146 6.87 -25.63 14.71
CA ARG A 146 8.33 -25.53 14.86
C ARG A 146 8.85 -24.09 14.74
N GLY A 147 8.14 -23.13 15.35
CA GLY A 147 8.52 -21.72 15.31
C GLY A 147 8.08 -20.96 14.05
N THR A 148 7.46 -21.62 13.07
CA THR A 148 6.81 -20.95 11.94
C THR A 148 5.36 -20.66 12.27
N PHE A 149 4.97 -19.40 12.23
CA PHE A 149 3.60 -18.96 12.41
C PHE A 149 2.89 -18.90 11.07
N MET A 150 1.61 -19.25 11.04
CA MET A 150 0.73 -19.00 9.89
C MET A 150 -0.54 -18.30 10.34
N TYR A 151 -1.00 -17.38 9.51
CA TYR A 151 -2.16 -16.52 9.76
C TYR A 151 -3.11 -16.61 8.56
N THR A 152 -4.31 -17.14 8.78
CA THR A 152 -5.36 -17.12 7.75
C THR A 152 -5.97 -15.72 7.66
N ASN A 153 -6.55 -15.39 6.51
CA ASN A 153 -7.46 -14.25 6.46
C ASN A 153 -8.69 -14.49 7.36
N PRO A 154 -9.31 -13.41 7.87
CA PRO A 154 -10.55 -13.50 8.64
C PRO A 154 -11.69 -14.00 7.76
N MET A 155 -12.49 -14.88 8.33
CA MET A 155 -13.76 -15.32 7.80
C MET A 155 -14.84 -14.43 8.43
N PHE A 156 -15.49 -13.61 7.60
CA PHE A 156 -16.48 -12.65 8.07
C PHE A 156 -17.87 -13.27 8.11
N ARG A 157 -18.63 -12.94 9.15
CA ARG A 157 -20.08 -13.16 9.15
C ARG A 157 -20.72 -12.08 8.29
N HIS A 158 -21.59 -12.50 7.36
CA HIS A 158 -22.34 -11.56 6.53
C HIS A 158 -23.73 -12.07 6.18
N SER A 159 -24.64 -11.15 5.87
CA SER A 159 -25.92 -11.49 5.27
C SER A 159 -25.70 -12.09 3.87
N LYS A 160 -26.57 -13.04 3.51
CA LYS A 160 -26.53 -13.66 2.18
C LYS A 160 -26.61 -12.57 1.10
N GLY A 161 -25.69 -12.63 0.12
CA GLY A 161 -25.62 -11.66 -0.99
C GLY A 161 -24.80 -10.40 -0.72
N THR A 162 -24.19 -10.24 0.47
CA THR A 162 -23.32 -9.10 0.77
C THR A 162 -21.85 -9.48 0.61
N ASP A 163 -21.14 -8.78 -0.28
CA ASP A 163 -19.68 -8.81 -0.33
C ASP A 163 -19.12 -7.77 0.65
N VAL A 164 -18.66 -8.25 1.80
CA VAL A 164 -18.15 -7.43 2.91
C VAL A 164 -16.89 -6.66 2.53
N MET A 165 -16.02 -7.25 1.68
CA MET A 165 -14.84 -6.57 1.14
C MET A 165 -15.25 -5.47 0.18
N ALA A 166 -16.04 -5.80 -0.84
CA ALA A 166 -16.41 -4.85 -1.87
C ALA A 166 -17.17 -3.64 -1.31
N ALA A 167 -18.00 -3.84 -0.28
CA ALA A 167 -18.69 -2.75 0.40
C ALA A 167 -17.75 -1.75 1.11
N HIS A 168 -16.55 -2.19 1.49
CA HIS A 168 -15.55 -1.36 2.19
C HIS A 168 -14.45 -0.79 1.30
N LEU A 169 -14.29 -1.35 0.10
CA LEU A 169 -13.45 -0.74 -0.91
C LEU A 169 -14.12 0.56 -1.36
N ALA A 170 -13.39 1.67 -1.24
CA ALA A 170 -13.84 2.93 -1.78
C ALA A 170 -14.13 2.73 -3.29
N PRO A 171 -15.23 3.30 -3.82
CA PRO A 171 -15.43 3.29 -5.25
C PRO A 171 -14.19 3.91 -5.92
N PRO A 172 -13.76 3.39 -7.08
CA PRO A 172 -12.63 3.98 -7.79
C PRO A 172 -12.92 5.48 -7.96
N PRO A 173 -11.91 6.35 -7.76
CA PRO A 173 -12.10 7.78 -7.94
C PRO A 173 -12.70 8.02 -9.33
N ALA A 174 -13.82 8.74 -9.40
CA ALA A 174 -14.54 8.96 -10.63
C ALA A 174 -13.58 9.46 -11.72
N GLU A 175 -13.29 8.59 -12.70
CA GLU A 175 -12.22 8.79 -13.70
C GLU A 175 -12.34 10.12 -14.43
N ARG A 176 -13.57 10.61 -14.59
CA ARG A 176 -13.88 11.89 -15.24
C ARG A 176 -13.26 13.08 -14.50
N TRP A 177 -13.25 13.07 -13.17
CA TRP A 177 -12.70 14.16 -12.37
C TRP A 177 -11.17 14.17 -12.39
N THR A 178 -10.54 13.00 -12.36
CA THR A 178 -9.07 12.90 -12.44
C THR A 178 -8.57 13.19 -13.86
N LEU A 179 -9.28 12.75 -14.91
CA LEU A 179 -9.02 13.14 -16.29
C LEU A 179 -9.19 14.65 -16.51
N PHE A 180 -10.26 15.25 -15.98
CA PHE A 180 -10.49 16.69 -16.05
C PHE A 180 -9.35 17.49 -15.39
N LEU A 181 -8.93 17.10 -14.17
CA LEU A 181 -7.82 17.74 -13.48
C LEU A 181 -6.48 17.56 -14.21
N ARG A 182 -6.22 16.40 -14.80
CA ARG A 182 -5.02 16.14 -15.63
C ARG A 182 -5.01 17.00 -16.89
N MET A 183 -6.14 17.15 -17.57
CA MET A 183 -6.26 18.03 -18.74
C MET A 183 -6.04 19.51 -18.38
N PHE A 184 -6.61 19.99 -17.27
CA PHE A 184 -6.40 21.37 -16.82
C PHE A 184 -4.95 21.63 -16.38
N GLY A 185 -4.30 20.67 -15.72
CA GLY A 185 -2.88 20.77 -15.38
C GLY A 185 -1.99 20.88 -16.61
N ILE A 186 -2.25 20.07 -17.65
CA ILE A 186 -1.53 20.11 -18.92
C ILE A 186 -1.76 21.45 -19.64
N LEU A 187 -3.02 21.90 -19.74
CA LEU A 187 -3.37 23.17 -20.40
C LEU A 187 -2.76 24.38 -19.67
N GLY A 188 -2.75 24.38 -18.34
CA GLY A 188 -2.11 25.42 -17.53
C GLY A 188 -0.59 25.47 -17.72
N ALA A 189 0.07 24.32 -17.84
CA ALA A 189 1.51 24.23 -18.12
C ALA A 189 1.86 24.76 -19.53
N VAL A 190 1.06 24.40 -20.55
CA VAL A 190 1.24 24.88 -21.92
C VAL A 190 1.00 26.40 -22.02
N GLY A 191 -0.05 26.91 -21.38
CA GLY A 191 -0.34 28.34 -21.33
C GLY A 191 0.75 29.17 -20.63
N SER A 192 1.34 28.63 -19.56
CA SER A 192 2.44 29.29 -18.85
C SER A 192 3.72 29.35 -19.70
N LEU A 193 3.97 28.32 -20.51
CA LEU A 193 5.12 28.27 -21.42
C LEU A 193 4.99 29.30 -22.55
N THR A 194 3.79 29.45 -23.14
CA THR A 194 3.54 30.42 -24.23
C THR A 194 3.59 31.86 -23.74
N ILE A 195 3.06 32.15 -22.55
CA ILE A 195 3.16 33.48 -21.91
C ILE A 195 4.61 33.80 -21.56
N GLY A 196 5.38 32.83 -21.04
CA GLY A 196 6.79 33.00 -20.73
C GLY A 196 7.66 33.28 -21.96
N LEU A 197 7.41 32.58 -23.07
CA LEU A 197 8.10 32.80 -24.34
C LEU A 197 7.69 34.12 -25.02
N GLY A 198 6.40 34.44 -25.01
CA GLY A 198 5.86 35.71 -25.52
C GLY A 198 6.37 36.92 -24.74
N GLY A 199 6.40 36.83 -23.42
CA GLY A 199 6.95 37.85 -22.51
C GLY A 199 8.43 38.11 -22.76
N ARG A 200 9.25 37.05 -22.87
CA ARG A 200 10.69 37.17 -23.20
C ARG A 200 10.93 37.86 -24.55
N SER A 201 10.08 37.62 -25.55
CA SER A 201 10.18 38.29 -26.86
C SER A 201 9.86 39.79 -26.81
N ARG A 202 8.93 40.20 -25.93
CA ARG A 202 8.52 41.60 -25.74
C ARG A 202 9.57 42.40 -24.98
N TRP A 203 10.19 41.80 -23.96
CA TRP A 203 11.31 42.40 -23.21
C TRP A 203 12.56 42.60 -24.09
N ARG A 204 12.89 41.64 -24.97
CA ARG A 204 14.00 41.79 -25.93
C ARG A 204 13.79 42.94 -26.93
N ARG A 205 12.55 43.19 -27.37
CA ARG A 205 12.22 44.34 -28.23
C ARG A 205 12.36 45.68 -27.50
N LEU A 206 11.87 45.77 -26.27
CA LEU A 206 11.96 46.99 -25.45
C LEU A 206 13.41 47.34 -25.05
N GLY A 207 14.27 46.34 -24.83
CA GLY A 207 15.70 46.56 -24.57
C GLY A 207 16.48 47.10 -25.77
N ARG A 208 16.16 46.64 -26.99
CA ARG A 208 16.78 47.15 -28.24
C ARG A 208 16.41 48.60 -28.54
N ASP A 209 15.18 49.01 -28.25
CA ASP A 209 14.75 50.40 -28.47
C ASP A 209 15.39 51.38 -27.48
N ARG A 210 15.69 50.94 -26.26
CA ARG A 210 16.41 51.76 -25.28
C ARG A 210 17.88 51.94 -25.63
N SER A 211 18.56 50.90 -26.14
CA SER A 211 19.97 51.03 -26.55
C SER A 211 20.16 51.98 -27.74
N LYS A 212 19.15 52.10 -28.61
CA LYS A 212 19.16 53.06 -29.73
C LYS A 212 18.96 54.52 -29.30
N ARG A 213 18.35 54.78 -28.14
CA ARG A 213 18.13 56.15 -27.62
C ARG A 213 19.24 56.64 -26.67
N GLY A 214 20.15 55.77 -26.25
CA GLY A 214 21.23 56.09 -25.31
C GLY A 214 22.59 56.42 -25.93
N ALA A 215 22.72 56.40 -27.26
CA ALA A 215 23.94 56.81 -27.96
C ALA A 215 23.88 58.29 -28.34
N LEU A 216 23.96 59.18 -27.34
CA LEU A 216 24.33 60.58 -27.53
C LEU A 216 25.81 60.73 -27.15
N GLN A 217 26.56 61.43 -27.99
CA GLN A 217 28.02 61.55 -27.99
C GLN A 217 28.56 62.10 -26.65
N PRO A 218 29.73 61.65 -26.16
CA PRO A 218 30.36 62.27 -24.99
C PRO A 218 30.99 63.60 -25.39
N GLU A 219 30.60 64.66 -24.67
CA GLU A 219 31.09 66.03 -24.76
C GLU A 219 32.53 66.09 -24.18
N GLU A 220 33.49 66.49 -25.02
CA GLU A 220 34.91 66.58 -24.71
C GLU A 220 35.18 67.84 -23.86
N ARG A 221 35.64 67.65 -22.61
CA ARG A 221 36.13 68.74 -21.74
C ARG A 221 37.64 68.63 -21.58
N ASP A 222 38.31 69.66 -22.09
CA ASP A 222 39.75 69.92 -22.03
C ASP A 222 40.15 70.48 -20.65
N PRO A 223 41.14 69.89 -19.95
CA PRO A 223 41.75 70.48 -18.76
C PRO A 223 43.23 70.84 -18.99
N THR A 224 43.55 72.13 -18.82
CA THR A 224 44.88 72.75 -18.60
C THR A 224 45.80 72.86 -19.83
N GLY A 225 46.42 73.99 -20.20
CA GLY A 225 46.51 75.34 -19.66
C GLY A 225 47.79 76.03 -20.20
N ALA A 226 47.72 77.30 -20.60
CA ALA A 226 48.78 78.33 -20.46
C ALA A 226 48.49 79.58 -21.30
N VAL A 227 48.68 80.74 -20.66
CA VAL A 227 48.65 82.10 -21.21
C VAL A 227 50.06 82.51 -21.65
N ARG A 228 50.20 83.28 -22.74
CA ARG A 228 51.24 84.33 -22.87
C ARG A 228 50.87 85.36 -23.94
N ASN A 229 50.79 86.64 -23.52
CA ASN A 229 50.96 87.84 -24.33
C ASN A 229 52.45 88.17 -24.45
N THR A 230 52.89 88.73 -25.59
CA THR A 230 53.59 90.05 -25.72
C THR A 230 54.06 90.29 -27.16
N THR A 231 53.78 91.52 -27.66
CA THR A 231 54.41 92.32 -28.75
C THR A 231 54.56 91.75 -30.14
#